data_AF-A0A388PDD0-F1
#
_entry.id   AF-A0A388PDD0-F1
#
_cell.length_a   1.000
_cell.length_b   1.000
_cell.length_c   1.000
_cell.angle_alpha   90.00
_cell.angle_beta   90.00
_cell.angle_gamma   90.00
#
_symmetry.space_group_name_H-M   'P 1'
#
loop_
_entity.id
_entity.type
_entity.pdbx_description
1 polymer ?
#
loop_
_entity_poly.entity_id
_entity_poly.type
_entity_poly.pdbx_seq_one_letter_code
_entity_poly.pdbx_strand_id
1 'polypeptide(L)'
;MVYNPWKPNGGLTDDAIKNAKVILWRGHCSVHGRFTVGNINDVRVKLPGVRVLVHPECQHDVVSNADVVGSTEMIIKTVAQSPAGAKWAIGTELNLVQRLANENPDKQIVFLDKTVCYCSTMNRIDLPHLVWAMESLVNGRLINQIKVEDEIAKYAKVALDQMLALP
;
A
#
# COMPACT_ATOMS: atom_id res chain seq x y z
N MET A 1 24.73 -2.86 12.52
CA MET A 1 24.55 -4.31 12.77
C MET A 1 24.56 -5.00 11.42
N VAL A 2 25.17 -6.17 11.28
CA VAL A 2 25.20 -6.90 10.01
C VAL A 2 24.25 -8.09 10.14
N TYR A 3 23.16 -8.06 9.37
CA TYR A 3 22.20 -9.16 9.34
C TYR A 3 22.80 -10.34 8.58
N ASN A 4 22.95 -11.50 9.25
CA ASN A 4 23.44 -12.72 8.62
C ASN A 4 22.26 -13.65 8.27
N PRO A 5 21.88 -13.76 6.98
CA PRO A 5 20.70 -14.52 6.58
C PRO A 5 20.79 -16.03 6.86
N TRP A 6 21.97 -16.55 7.21
CA TRP A 6 22.19 -17.96 7.55
C TRP A 6 21.96 -18.28 9.03
N LYS A 7 21.51 -17.31 9.84
CA LYS A 7 21.22 -17.49 11.26
C LYS A 7 19.78 -17.06 11.57
N PRO A 8 19.09 -17.71 12.53
CA PRO A 8 17.80 -17.24 13.03
C PRO A 8 17.88 -15.76 13.43
N ASN A 9 16.87 -14.96 13.05
CA ASN A 9 16.84 -13.50 13.25
C ASN A 9 18.09 -12.75 12.74
N GLY A 10 18.78 -13.27 11.73
CA GLY A 10 20.01 -12.65 11.24
C GLY A 10 21.21 -12.82 12.18
N GLY A 11 21.08 -13.66 13.22
CA GLY A 11 22.01 -13.73 14.35
C GLY A 11 21.83 -12.59 15.36
N LEU A 12 20.68 -11.92 15.36
CA LEU A 12 20.36 -10.80 16.23
C LEU A 12 19.38 -11.22 17.33
N THR A 13 19.53 -10.66 18.52
CA THR A 13 18.53 -10.73 19.58
C THR A 13 17.41 -9.72 19.33
N ASP A 14 16.24 -9.92 19.93
CA ASP A 14 15.13 -8.96 19.82
C ASP A 14 15.52 -7.55 20.28
N ASP A 15 16.34 -7.46 21.34
CA ASP A 15 16.86 -6.18 21.82
C ASP A 15 17.81 -5.54 20.82
N ALA A 16 18.63 -6.32 20.12
CA ALA A 16 19.48 -5.80 19.06
C ALA A 16 18.63 -5.27 17.90
N ILE A 17 17.56 -5.98 17.51
CA ILE A 17 16.63 -5.55 16.46
C ILE A 17 15.91 -4.26 16.85
N LYS A 18 15.38 -4.16 18.07
CA LYS A 18 14.68 -2.96 18.56
C LYS A 18 15.59 -1.74 18.66
N ASN A 19 16.86 -1.95 19.02
CA ASN A 19 17.87 -0.89 19.13
C ASN A 19 18.65 -0.68 17.82
N ALA A 20 18.21 -1.30 16.71
CA ALA A 20 18.86 -1.17 15.42
C ALA A 20 18.86 0.28 14.94
N LYS A 21 20.03 0.78 14.55
CA LYS A 21 20.10 2.03 13.79
C LYS A 21 19.63 1.78 12.36
N VAL A 22 18.46 2.29 12.01
CA VAL A 22 17.93 2.28 10.65
C VAL A 22 18.47 3.49 9.90
N ILE A 23 19.13 3.26 8.76
CA ILE A 23 19.59 4.33 7.86
C ILE A 23 18.47 4.58 6.86
N LEU A 24 17.75 5.68 7.04
CA LEU A 24 16.62 6.02 6.18
C LEU A 24 17.07 6.83 4.98
N TRP A 25 16.62 6.43 3.79
CA TRP A 25 16.63 7.30 2.62
C TRP A 25 15.48 8.30 2.72
N ARG A 26 15.65 9.53 2.24
CA ARG A 26 14.59 10.57 2.24
C ARG A 26 13.54 10.33 1.15
N GLY A 27 13.00 9.10 1.08
CA GLY A 27 11.92 8.72 0.20
C GLY A 27 10.56 8.84 0.88
N HIS A 28 9.54 9.22 0.11
CA HIS A 28 8.14 9.19 0.55
C HIS A 28 7.23 8.95 -0.66
N CYS A 29 6.03 8.44 -0.42
CA CYS A 29 5.00 8.33 -1.44
C CYS A 29 4.26 9.67 -1.58
N SER A 30 4.18 10.21 -2.79
CA SER A 30 3.47 11.46 -3.07
C SER A 30 1.96 11.36 -2.89
N VAL A 31 1.40 10.15 -2.89
CA VAL A 31 -0.02 9.89 -2.62
C VAL A 31 -0.27 9.89 -1.12
N HIS A 32 0.41 9.02 -0.37
CA HIS A 32 0.19 8.87 1.09
C HIS A 32 0.72 10.04 1.91
N GLY A 33 1.69 10.80 1.40
CA GLY A 33 2.20 12.00 2.04
C GLY A 33 1.20 13.18 2.10
N ARG A 34 0.05 13.07 1.42
CA ARG A 34 -0.98 14.13 1.40
C ARG A 34 -1.95 14.08 2.56
N PHE A 35 -2.14 12.90 3.16
CA PHE A 35 -3.03 12.77 4.29
C PHE A 35 -2.46 13.53 5.48
N THR A 36 -3.35 14.21 6.20
CA THR A 36 -3.01 15.00 7.39
C THR A 36 -3.93 14.63 8.55
N VAL A 37 -3.50 14.93 9.77
CA VAL A 37 -4.37 14.80 10.96
C VAL A 37 -5.61 15.69 10.83
N GLY A 38 -5.52 16.81 10.12
CA GLY A 38 -6.69 17.64 9.78
C GLY A 38 -7.75 16.86 9.01
N ASN A 39 -7.36 16.03 8.03
CA ASN A 39 -8.32 15.18 7.30
C ASN A 39 -9.05 14.20 8.23
N ILE A 40 -8.34 13.61 9.19
CA ILE A 40 -8.91 12.71 10.20
C ILE A 40 -9.93 13.44 11.08
N ASN A 41 -9.57 14.62 11.58
CA ASN A 41 -10.45 15.41 12.43
C ASN A 41 -11.70 15.85 11.66
N ASP A 42 -11.53 16.31 10.44
CA ASP A 42 -12.63 16.75 9.58
C ASP A 42 -13.61 15.62 9.27
N VAL A 43 -13.12 14.41 8.96
CA VAL A 43 -14.02 13.29 8.65
C VAL A 43 -14.75 12.81 9.88
N ARG A 44 -14.12 12.83 11.07
CA ARG A 44 -14.76 12.48 12.34
C ARG A 44 -15.88 13.45 12.72
N VAL A 45 -15.71 14.74 12.42
CA VAL A 45 -16.77 15.76 12.60
C VAL A 45 -17.91 15.55 11.61
N LYS A 46 -17.61 15.32 10.33
CA LYS A 46 -18.62 15.16 9.27
C LYS A 46 -19.39 13.85 9.37
N LEU A 47 -18.74 12.79 9.82
CA LEU A 47 -19.32 11.45 9.87
C LEU A 47 -19.16 10.86 11.29
N PRO A 48 -20.08 11.16 12.21
CA PRO A 48 -20.05 10.60 13.55
C PRO A 48 -20.03 9.06 13.54
N GLY A 49 -19.11 8.50 14.33
CA GLY A 49 -18.89 7.05 14.43
C GLY A 49 -18.03 6.44 13.30
N VAL A 50 -17.43 7.26 12.43
CA VAL A 50 -16.48 6.78 11.43
C VAL A 50 -15.19 6.28 12.08
N ARG A 51 -14.68 5.15 11.60
CA ARG A 51 -13.31 4.68 11.90
C ARG A 51 -12.39 5.03 10.76
N VAL A 52 -11.16 5.41 11.09
CA VAL A 52 -10.12 5.82 10.15
C VAL A 52 -9.13 4.68 9.95
N LEU A 53 -8.90 4.34 8.69
CA LEU A 53 -8.05 3.22 8.32
C LEU A 53 -7.05 3.67 7.24
N VAL A 54 -5.76 3.57 7.52
CA VAL A 54 -4.70 4.16 6.67
C VAL A 54 -3.61 3.17 6.31
N HIS A 55 -2.93 3.44 5.19
CA HIS A 55 -1.72 2.71 4.81
C HIS A 55 -0.52 3.17 5.67
N PRO A 56 0.43 2.28 6.01
CA PRO A 56 1.63 2.65 6.78
C PRO A 56 2.59 3.60 6.06
N GLU A 57 2.40 3.85 4.76
CA GLU A 57 3.16 4.87 4.00
C GLU A 57 2.73 6.31 4.31
N CYS A 58 1.64 6.50 5.06
CA CYS A 58 1.22 7.81 5.53
C CYS A 58 2.26 8.42 6.50
N GLN A 59 2.20 9.73 6.67
CA GLN A 59 3.02 10.43 7.68
C GLN A 59 2.79 9.85 9.08
N HIS A 60 3.84 9.84 9.90
CA HIS A 60 3.79 9.25 11.25
C HIS A 60 2.60 9.77 12.07
N ASP A 61 2.35 11.08 12.04
CA ASP A 61 1.24 11.67 12.79
C ASP A 61 -0.13 11.16 12.33
N VAL A 62 -0.30 10.87 11.04
CA VAL A 62 -1.54 10.28 10.49
C VAL A 62 -1.69 8.84 10.95
N VAL A 63 -0.62 8.06 10.86
CA VAL A 63 -0.58 6.66 11.31
C VAL A 63 -0.93 6.56 12.79
N SER A 64 -0.33 7.40 13.63
CA SER A 64 -0.55 7.43 15.08
C SER A 64 -1.96 7.87 15.50
N ASN A 65 -2.71 8.56 14.61
CA ASN A 65 -4.07 9.03 14.88
C ASN A 65 -5.17 8.19 14.20
N ALA A 66 -4.79 7.19 13.41
CA ALA A 66 -5.71 6.28 12.74
C ALA A 66 -6.18 5.16 13.69
N ASP A 67 -7.39 4.64 13.45
CA ASP A 67 -7.96 3.55 14.25
C ASP A 67 -7.40 2.18 13.81
N VAL A 68 -7.05 2.04 12.53
CA VAL A 68 -6.42 0.84 11.96
C VAL A 68 -5.34 1.24 10.97
N VAL A 69 -4.20 0.54 11.00
CA VAL A 69 -3.08 0.73 10.07
C VAL A 69 -2.76 -0.60 9.41
N GLY A 70 -2.67 -0.62 8.08
CA GLY A 70 -2.39 -1.87 7.38
C GLY A 70 -2.06 -1.72 5.90
N SER A 71 -1.47 -2.78 5.34
CA SER A 71 -1.28 -2.92 3.89
C SER A 71 -2.62 -2.90 3.16
N THR A 72 -2.62 -2.64 1.85
CA THR A 72 -3.83 -2.70 1.02
C THR A 72 -4.65 -3.98 1.20
N GLU A 73 -3.99 -5.13 1.35
CA GLU A 73 -4.66 -6.40 1.65
C GLU A 73 -5.36 -6.39 3.02
N MET A 74 -4.68 -5.88 4.06
CA MET A 74 -5.28 -5.74 5.38
C MET A 74 -6.47 -4.78 5.36
N ILE A 75 -6.36 -3.66 4.63
CA ILE A 75 -7.46 -2.72 4.41
C ILE A 75 -8.68 -3.46 3.82
N ILE A 76 -8.48 -4.22 2.74
CA ILE A 76 -9.54 -4.99 2.08
C ILE A 76 -10.19 -5.97 3.06
N LYS A 77 -9.39 -6.75 3.80
CA LYS A 77 -9.90 -7.73 4.77
C LYS A 77 -10.69 -7.06 5.89
N THR A 78 -10.17 -6.00 6.48
CA THR A 78 -10.84 -5.27 7.57
C THR A 78 -12.19 -4.70 7.13
N VAL A 79 -12.27 -4.14 5.92
CA VAL A 79 -13.52 -3.62 5.38
C VAL A 79 -14.51 -4.76 5.11
N ALA A 80 -14.08 -5.83 4.45
CA ALA A 80 -14.95 -6.97 4.12
C ALA A 80 -15.50 -7.68 5.37
N GLN A 81 -14.70 -7.79 6.44
CA GLN A 81 -15.07 -8.43 7.71
C GLN A 81 -15.85 -7.51 8.65
N SER A 82 -16.02 -6.23 8.31
CA SER A 82 -16.78 -5.30 9.13
C SER A 82 -18.28 -5.59 9.04
N PRO A 83 -19.05 -5.35 10.13
CA PRO A 83 -20.49 -5.52 10.10
C PRO A 83 -21.16 -4.52 9.14
N ALA A 84 -22.37 -4.86 8.68
CA ALA A 84 -23.21 -3.95 7.91
C ALA A 84 -23.46 -2.65 8.68
N GLY A 85 -23.49 -1.52 7.96
CA GLY A 85 -23.60 -0.19 8.55
C GLY A 85 -22.29 0.38 9.11
N ALA A 86 -21.18 -0.37 9.05
CA ALA A 86 -19.86 0.15 9.42
C ALA A 86 -19.49 1.36 8.57
N LYS A 87 -18.85 2.34 9.22
CA LYS A 87 -18.41 3.60 8.60
C LYS A 87 -16.89 3.65 8.59
N TRP A 88 -16.31 3.79 7.41
CA TRP A 88 -14.86 3.79 7.20
C TRP A 88 -14.42 5.00 6.39
N ALA A 89 -13.42 5.71 6.91
CA ALA A 89 -12.64 6.68 6.16
C ALA A 89 -11.27 6.09 5.85
N ILE A 90 -10.95 5.90 4.56
CA ILE A 90 -9.77 5.15 4.14
C ILE A 90 -8.73 6.09 3.51
N GLY A 91 -7.51 6.08 4.07
CA GLY A 91 -6.34 6.82 3.60
C GLY A 91 -5.36 5.94 2.84
N THR A 92 -5.64 5.71 1.55
CA THR A 92 -4.76 4.96 0.63
C THR A 92 -4.96 5.46 -0.81
N GLU A 93 -4.70 4.66 -1.84
CA GLU A 93 -5.00 4.99 -3.23
C GLU A 93 -6.53 5.02 -3.51
N LEU A 94 -7.00 6.01 -4.26
CA LEU A 94 -8.44 6.30 -4.44
C LEU A 94 -9.21 5.20 -5.17
N ASN A 95 -8.64 4.60 -6.22
CA ASN A 95 -9.33 3.56 -7.00
C ASN A 95 -9.62 2.34 -6.11
N LEU A 96 -8.72 2.01 -5.17
CA LEU A 96 -8.99 0.96 -4.17
C LEU A 96 -10.18 1.33 -3.27
N VAL A 97 -10.25 2.56 -2.78
CA VAL A 97 -11.35 3.00 -1.90
C VAL A 97 -12.69 3.00 -2.63
N GLN A 98 -12.72 3.48 -3.88
CA GLN A 98 -13.92 3.44 -4.71
C GLN A 98 -14.37 2.00 -5.00
N ARG A 99 -13.43 1.11 -5.34
CA ARG A 99 -13.74 -0.31 -5.52
C ARG A 99 -14.35 -0.92 -4.26
N LEU A 100 -13.76 -0.66 -3.10
CA LEU A 100 -14.28 -1.17 -1.83
C LEU A 100 -15.68 -0.64 -1.50
N ALA A 101 -15.95 0.64 -1.79
CA ALA A 101 -17.28 1.23 -1.65
C ALA A 101 -18.32 0.56 -2.55
N ASN A 102 -17.96 0.25 -3.80
CA ASN A 102 -18.83 -0.43 -4.75
C ASN A 102 -19.08 -1.90 -4.38
N GLU A 103 -18.07 -2.59 -3.86
CA GLU A 103 -18.15 -4.01 -3.44
C GLU A 103 -18.88 -4.19 -2.10
N ASN A 104 -19.02 -3.13 -1.30
CA ASN A 104 -19.64 -3.18 0.03
C ASN A 104 -20.72 -2.09 0.19
N PRO A 105 -21.82 -2.14 -0.58
CA PRO A 105 -22.87 -1.12 -0.55
C PRO A 105 -23.62 -1.07 0.79
N ASP A 106 -23.51 -2.11 1.61
CA ASP A 106 -24.05 -2.19 2.97
C ASP A 106 -23.25 -1.37 4.00
N LYS A 107 -22.08 -0.83 3.60
CA LYS A 107 -21.16 -0.07 4.46
C LYS A 107 -20.97 1.34 3.90
N GLN A 108 -20.65 2.29 4.77
CA GLN A 108 -20.36 3.64 4.35
C GLN A 108 -18.86 3.84 4.28
N ILE A 109 -18.31 3.79 3.06
CA ILE A 109 -16.87 3.91 2.82
C ILE A 109 -16.60 5.24 2.12
N VAL A 110 -15.73 6.05 2.70
CA VAL A 110 -15.34 7.36 2.18
C VAL A 110 -13.83 7.49 2.07
N PHE A 111 -13.38 8.28 1.09
CA PHE A 111 -11.98 8.64 0.95
C PHE A 111 -11.58 9.67 2.01
N LEU A 112 -10.39 9.50 2.61
CA LEU A 112 -9.95 10.34 3.73
C LEU A 112 -9.60 11.78 3.31
N ASP A 113 -8.99 11.97 2.13
CA ASP A 113 -8.62 13.30 1.65
C ASP A 113 -9.84 13.98 0.98
N LYS A 114 -9.90 15.30 1.10
CA LYS A 114 -10.87 16.17 0.40
C LYS A 114 -10.50 16.33 -1.07
N THR A 115 -9.21 16.23 -1.39
CA THR A 115 -8.69 16.36 -2.74
C THR A 115 -8.46 14.99 -3.36
N VAL A 116 -9.00 14.78 -4.56
CA VAL A 116 -8.77 13.57 -5.34
C VAL A 116 -7.33 13.59 -5.81
N CYS A 117 -6.52 12.65 -5.32
CA CYS A 117 -5.15 12.45 -5.80
C CYS A 117 -4.97 11.01 -6.23
N TYR A 118 -4.66 10.84 -7.51
CA TYR A 118 -4.34 9.55 -8.09
C TYR A 118 -2.84 9.30 -8.02
N CYS A 119 -2.46 8.04 -7.95
CA CYS A 119 -1.09 7.66 -8.31
C CYS A 119 -0.93 7.88 -9.82
N SER A 120 -0.27 8.99 -10.20
CA SER A 120 -0.08 9.39 -11.61
C SER A 120 0.60 8.32 -12.46
N THR A 121 1.42 7.47 -11.84
CA THR A 121 2.12 6.38 -12.51
C THR A 121 1.21 5.16 -12.71
N MET A 122 0.36 4.83 -11.73
CA MET A 122 -0.63 3.75 -11.87
C MET A 122 -1.67 4.08 -12.95
N ASN A 123 -2.13 5.33 -12.98
CA ASN A 123 -3.11 5.80 -13.98
C ASN A 123 -2.54 5.92 -15.41
N ARG A 124 -1.27 5.57 -15.66
CA ARG A 124 -0.75 5.40 -17.02
C ARG A 124 -1.20 4.09 -17.66
N ILE A 125 -1.74 3.17 -16.86
CA ILE A 125 -2.32 1.92 -17.36
C ILE A 125 -3.79 2.18 -17.66
N ASP A 126 -4.18 2.05 -18.93
CA ASP A 126 -5.55 2.22 -19.38
C ASP A 126 -5.96 1.10 -20.36
N LEU A 127 -7.25 1.05 -20.68
CA LEU A 127 -7.81 0.02 -21.56
C LEU A 127 -7.23 0.08 -22.99
N PRO A 128 -7.10 1.26 -23.65
CA PRO A 128 -6.45 1.33 -24.97
C PRO A 128 -5.04 0.74 -25.01
N HIS A 129 -4.19 1.08 -24.04
CA HIS A 129 -2.82 0.58 -23.99
C HIS A 129 -2.78 -0.93 -23.67
N LEU A 130 -3.69 -1.42 -22.83
CA LEU A 130 -3.82 -2.85 -22.55
C LEU A 130 -4.22 -3.62 -23.82
N VAL A 131 -5.25 -3.16 -24.55
CA VAL A 131 -5.70 -3.77 -25.80
C VAL A 131 -4.56 -3.77 -26.81
N TRP A 132 -3.89 -2.63 -26.99
CA TRP A 132 -2.74 -2.53 -27.90
C TRP A 132 -1.61 -3.49 -27.55
N ALA A 133 -1.31 -3.66 -26.25
CA ALA A 133 -0.31 -4.62 -25.79
C ALA A 133 -0.72 -6.06 -26.12
N MET A 134 -1.98 -6.42 -25.86
CA MET A 134 -2.49 -7.77 -26.16
C MET A 134 -2.51 -8.05 -27.68
N GLU A 135 -3.00 -7.13 -28.49
CA GLU A 135 -3.01 -7.26 -29.95
C GLU A 135 -1.60 -7.35 -30.53
N SER A 136 -0.65 -6.58 -29.99
CA SER A 136 0.74 -6.66 -30.42
C SER A 136 1.32 -8.06 -30.18
N LEU A 137 1.06 -8.66 -29.01
CA LEU A 137 1.47 -10.01 -28.68
C LEU A 137 0.83 -11.06 -29.62
N VAL A 138 -0.47 -10.96 -29.89
CA VAL A 138 -1.18 -11.85 -30.84
C VAL A 138 -0.57 -11.77 -32.24
N ASN A 139 -0.17 -10.57 -32.66
CA ASN A 139 0.50 -10.34 -33.94
C ASN A 139 2.00 -10.71 -33.94
N GLY A 140 2.51 -11.38 -32.90
CA GLY A 140 3.91 -11.79 -32.79
C GLY A 140 4.89 -10.64 -32.50
N ARG A 141 4.40 -9.45 -32.14
CA ARG A 141 5.23 -8.29 -31.79
C ARG A 141 5.36 -8.17 -30.27
N LEU A 142 6.58 -8.40 -29.76
CA LEU A 142 6.91 -8.13 -28.37
C LEU A 142 7.16 -6.63 -28.18
N ILE A 143 6.28 -5.98 -27.41
CA ILE A 143 6.41 -4.57 -27.04
C ILE A 143 6.67 -4.46 -25.54
N ASN A 144 7.48 -3.48 -25.12
CA ASN A 144 7.72 -3.16 -23.71
C ASN A 144 8.08 -4.39 -22.84
N GLN A 145 8.79 -5.38 -23.42
CA GLN A 145 9.20 -6.56 -22.68
C GLN A 145 10.10 -6.14 -21.53
N ILE A 146 9.66 -6.41 -20.29
CA ILE A 146 10.45 -6.15 -19.10
C ILE A 146 11.61 -7.14 -19.10
N LYS A 147 12.83 -6.61 -19.19
CA LYS A 147 14.07 -7.37 -19.01
C LYS A 147 14.89 -6.73 -17.90
N VAL A 148 15.53 -7.57 -17.12
CA VAL A 148 16.46 -7.18 -16.07
C VAL A 148 17.76 -7.90 -16.38
N GLU A 149 18.89 -7.22 -16.22
CA GLU A 149 20.21 -7.81 -16.45
C GLU A 149 20.43 -9.03 -15.55
N ASP A 150 21.06 -10.08 -16.08
CA ASP A 150 21.16 -11.40 -15.42
C ASP A 150 21.76 -11.31 -14.01
N GLU A 151 22.79 -10.48 -13.84
CA GLU A 151 23.44 -10.29 -12.54
C GLU A 151 22.50 -9.62 -11.53
N ILE A 152 21.80 -8.56 -11.95
CA ILE A 152 20.81 -7.85 -11.12
C ILE A 152 19.67 -8.81 -10.75
N ALA A 153 19.12 -9.54 -11.72
CA ALA A 153 18.03 -10.48 -11.51
C ALA A 153 18.42 -11.59 -10.51
N LYS A 154 19.65 -12.12 -10.64
CA LYS A 154 20.17 -13.15 -9.74
C LYS A 154 20.19 -12.67 -8.28
N TYR A 155 20.77 -11.51 -8.00
CA TYR A 155 20.88 -11.01 -6.63
C TYR A 155 19.55 -10.50 -6.06
N ALA A 156 18.72 -9.86 -6.89
CA ALA A 156 17.37 -9.45 -6.49
C ALA A 156 16.50 -10.67 -6.11
N LYS A 157 16.61 -11.77 -6.87
CA LYS A 157 15.89 -13.01 -6.60
C LYS A 157 16.31 -13.65 -5.27
N VAL A 158 17.60 -13.64 -4.93
CA VAL A 158 18.09 -14.15 -3.64
C VAL A 158 17.41 -13.43 -2.47
N ALA A 159 17.31 -12.09 -2.53
CA ALA A 159 16.64 -11.31 -1.49
C ALA A 159 15.13 -11.61 -1.43
N LEU A 160 14.47 -11.73 -2.58
CA LEU A 160 13.04 -12.07 -2.65
C LEU A 160 12.74 -13.48 -2.11
N ASP A 161 13.53 -14.48 -2.51
CA ASP A 161 13.37 -15.87 -2.06
C ASP A 161 13.55 -15.97 -0.53
N GLN A 162 14.49 -15.23 0.04
CA GLN A 162 14.68 -15.17 1.50
C GLN A 162 13.49 -14.51 2.21
N MET A 163 12.91 -13.44 1.65
CA MET A 163 11.72 -12.81 2.20
C MET A 163 10.51 -13.77 2.22
N LEU A 164 10.31 -14.53 1.14
CA LEU A 164 9.18 -15.45 1.00
C LEU A 164 9.34 -16.75 1.81
N ALA A 165 10.56 -17.12 2.18
CA ALA A 165 10.83 -18.31 3.00
C ALA A 165 10.57 -18.08 4.51
N LEU A 166 10.38 -16.83 4.93
CA LEU A 166 10.03 -16.49 6.31
C LEU A 166 8.51 -16.65 6.53
N PRO A 167 8.07 -17.21 7.67
CA PRO A 167 6.66 -17.42 8.00
C PRO A 167 5.89 -16.13 8.29
#